data_AF-A0A1B0ZG49-F1
#
_entry.id   AF-A0A1B0ZG49-F1
#
_cell.length_a   1.000
_cell.length_b   1.000
_cell.length_c   1.000
_cell.angle_alpha   90.00
_cell.angle_beta   90.00
_cell.angle_gamma   90.00
#
_symmetry.space_group_name_H-M   'P 1'
#
loop_
_entity.id
_entity.type
_entity.pdbx_description
1 polymer ?
#
loop_
_entity_poly.entity_id
_entity_poly.type
_entity_poly.pdbx_seq_one_letter_code
_entity_poly.pdbx_strand_id
1 'polypeptide(L)'
;MSPKADDPKMIEALQRFIDASANDAGFEPPFTEADRDLILSLTGVAAHTVVRPAGPFASMVVGYLVGSGKAESWADAHDQVKRFVREYIGDPVEGDK
;
A
#
# COMPACT_ATOMS: atom_id res chain seq x y z
N MET A 1 1.12 22.17 -3.32
CA MET A 1 -0.19 21.97 -2.64
C MET A 1 0.08 20.95 -1.55
N SER A 2 -0.08 21.28 -0.27
CA SER A 2 0.05 20.25 0.77
C SER A 2 -0.98 19.14 0.46
N PRO A 3 -0.63 17.85 0.58
CA PRO A 3 -1.61 16.79 0.47
C PRO A 3 -2.75 17.13 1.43
N LYS A 4 -3.99 17.16 0.92
CA LYS A 4 -5.14 17.30 1.80
C LYS A 4 -5.07 16.09 2.73
N ALA A 5 -4.82 16.31 4.01
CA ALA A 5 -4.83 15.21 4.97
C ALA A 5 -6.14 14.45 4.81
N ASP A 6 -6.07 13.13 4.66
CA ASP A 6 -7.25 12.30 4.54
C ASP A 6 -8.18 12.54 5.76
N ASP A 7 -9.49 12.50 5.53
CA ASP A 7 -10.47 12.73 6.60
C ASP A 7 -10.20 11.74 7.76
N PRO A 8 -9.92 12.20 9.00
CA PRO A 8 -9.62 11.33 10.12
C PRO A 8 -10.69 10.26 10.37
N LYS A 9 -11.98 10.58 10.11
CA LYS A 9 -13.07 9.62 10.27
C LYS A 9 -13.02 8.52 9.22
N MET A 10 -12.57 8.84 8.01
CA MET A 10 -12.39 7.86 6.94
C MET A 10 -11.21 6.93 7.24
N ILE A 11 -10.10 7.46 7.75
CA ILE A 11 -8.94 6.64 8.17
C ILE A 11 -9.33 5.69 9.30
N GLU A 12 -10.09 6.17 10.29
CA GLU A 12 -10.59 5.32 11.38
C GLU A 12 -11.55 4.23 10.88
N ALA A 13 -12.43 4.56 9.92
CA ALA A 13 -13.32 3.57 9.31
C ALA A 13 -12.54 2.51 8.51
N LEU A 14 -11.49 2.93 7.79
CA LEU A 14 -10.61 2.02 7.06
C LEU A 14 -9.86 1.07 8.01
N GLN A 15 -9.33 1.58 9.12
CA GLN A 15 -8.66 0.73 10.11
C GLN A 15 -9.62 -0.31 10.68
N ARG A 16 -10.83 0.09 11.08
CA ARG A 16 -11.86 -0.85 11.58
C ARG A 16 -12.22 -1.93 10.56
N PHE A 17 -12.29 -1.58 9.28
CA PHE A 17 -12.51 -2.55 8.22
C PHE A 17 -11.37 -3.56 8.10
N ILE A 18 -10.11 -3.09 8.17
CA ILE A 18 -8.92 -3.94 8.12
C ILE A 18 -8.88 -4.88 9.33
N ASP A 19 -9.10 -4.36 10.53
CA ASP A 19 -9.11 -5.14 11.77
C ASP A 19 -10.18 -6.24 11.72
N ALA A 20 -11.39 -5.91 11.28
CA ALA A 20 -12.46 -6.88 11.12
C ALA A 20 -12.11 -7.99 10.11
N SER A 21 -11.49 -7.61 8.99
CA SER A 21 -11.08 -8.56 7.94
C SER A 21 -9.94 -9.47 8.41
N ALA A 22 -8.95 -8.92 9.11
CA ALA A 22 -7.83 -9.69 9.65
C ALA A 22 -8.28 -10.67 10.73
N ASN A 23 -9.19 -10.24 11.61
CA ASN A 23 -9.79 -11.08 12.64
C ASN A 23 -10.58 -12.25 12.05
N ASP A 24 -11.40 -12.00 11.03
CA ASP A 24 -12.17 -13.05 10.35
C ASP A 24 -11.27 -14.06 9.62
N ALA A 25 -10.20 -13.56 8.97
CA ALA A 25 -9.26 -14.40 8.22
C ALA A 25 -8.23 -15.13 9.09
N GLY A 26 -8.13 -14.83 10.39
CA GLY A 26 -7.10 -15.38 11.28
C GLY A 26 -5.67 -14.95 10.90
N PHE A 27 -5.52 -13.72 10.42
CA PHE A 27 -4.25 -13.22 9.89
C PHE A 27 -3.24 -12.94 11.01
N GLU A 28 -2.06 -13.57 10.94
CA GLU A 28 -0.96 -13.40 11.89
C GLU A 28 0.35 -13.14 11.13
N PRO A 29 1.14 -12.11 11.46
CA PRO A 29 0.96 -11.15 12.57
C PRO A 29 -0.12 -10.09 12.30
N PRO A 30 -0.60 -9.37 13.34
CA PRO A 30 -1.62 -8.33 13.20
C PRO A 30 -1.18 -7.21 12.26
N PHE A 31 -2.07 -6.79 11.37
CA PHE A 31 -1.86 -5.63 10.50
C PHE A 31 -1.96 -4.33 11.30
N THR A 32 -0.91 -3.51 11.29
CA THR A 32 -0.85 -2.30 12.11
C THR A 32 -1.24 -1.03 11.33
N GLU A 33 -1.48 0.07 12.06
CA GLU A 33 -1.67 1.38 11.43
C GLU A 33 -0.47 1.82 10.60
N ALA A 34 0.75 1.48 11.02
CA ALA A 34 1.97 1.76 10.26
C ALA A 34 2.01 0.97 8.93
N ASP A 35 1.54 -0.28 8.93
CA ASP A 35 1.44 -1.10 7.71
C ASP A 35 0.41 -0.51 6.74
N ARG A 36 -0.74 -0.03 7.25
CA ARG A 36 -1.74 0.69 6.45
C ARG A 36 -1.10 1.88 5.73
N ASP A 37 -0.40 2.72 6.48
CA ASP A 37 0.17 3.97 5.96
C ASP A 37 1.28 3.69 4.93
N LEU A 38 2.06 2.63 5.14
CA LEU A 38 3.03 2.13 4.14
C LEU A 38 2.34 1.75 2.82
N ILE A 39 1.28 0.93 2.87
CA ILE A 39 0.54 0.52 1.67
C ILE A 39 -0.07 1.73 0.96
N LEU A 40 -0.73 2.62 1.71
CA LEU A 40 -1.33 3.83 1.14
C LEU A 40 -0.29 4.71 0.46
N SER A 41 0.89 4.90 1.08
CA SER A 41 1.98 5.66 0.48
C SER A 41 2.45 5.08 -0.86
N LEU A 42 2.54 3.75 -0.96
CA LEU A 42 2.88 3.05 -2.20
C LEU A 42 1.82 3.23 -3.27
N THR A 43 0.53 3.18 -2.90
CA THR A 43 -0.55 3.43 -3.86
C THR A 43 -0.53 4.85 -4.38
N GLY A 44 -0.14 5.83 -3.54
CA GLY A 44 0.10 7.21 -3.98
C GLY A 44 1.20 7.27 -5.04
N VAL A 45 2.35 6.63 -4.78
CA VAL A 45 3.45 6.54 -5.76
C VAL A 45 2.97 5.88 -7.06
N ALA A 46 2.35 4.71 -6.98
CA ALA A 46 1.87 3.97 -8.15
C ALA A 46 0.77 4.72 -8.93
N ALA A 47 -0.12 5.43 -8.26
CA ALA A 47 -1.19 6.19 -8.91
C ALA A 47 -0.67 7.44 -9.62
N HIS A 48 0.46 7.99 -9.20
CA HIS A 48 1.12 9.14 -9.83
C HIS A 48 2.17 8.74 -10.88
N THR A 49 2.65 7.49 -10.89
CA THR A 49 3.62 7.00 -11.88
C THR A 49 2.99 6.24 -13.04
N VAL A 50 1.80 5.65 -12.85
CA VAL A 50 1.23 4.68 -13.80
C VAL A 50 -0.15 5.10 -14.31
N VAL A 51 -0.47 4.60 -15.50
CA VAL A 51 -1.86 4.42 -15.96
C VAL A 51 -2.69 3.74 -14.85
N ARG A 52 -3.88 4.26 -14.55
CA ARG A 52 -4.84 3.55 -13.68
C ARG A 52 -5.10 2.15 -14.28
N PRO A 53 -5.00 1.04 -13.51
CA PRO A 53 -5.18 0.94 -12.05
C PRO A 53 -3.97 0.34 -11.29
N ALA A 54 -2.79 0.98 -11.30
CA ALA A 54 -1.61 0.39 -10.66
C ALA A 54 -1.64 0.30 -9.12
N GLY A 55 -2.35 1.21 -8.43
CA GLY A 55 -2.49 1.17 -6.97
C GLY A 55 -3.03 -0.17 -6.44
N PRO A 56 -4.20 -0.64 -6.91
CA PRO A 56 -4.76 -1.94 -6.54
C PRO A 56 -3.79 -3.12 -6.75
N PHE A 57 -3.08 -3.16 -7.87
CA PHE A 57 -2.12 -4.23 -8.15
C PHE A 57 -0.90 -4.17 -7.25
N ALA A 58 -0.37 -2.97 -6.96
CA ALA A 58 0.73 -2.79 -6.04
C ALA A 58 0.38 -3.29 -4.63
N SER A 59 -0.80 -2.90 -4.11
CA SER A 59 -1.28 -3.38 -2.80
C SER A 59 -1.49 -4.89 -2.76
N MET A 60 -2.04 -5.48 -3.83
CA MET A 60 -2.22 -6.92 -3.95
C MET A 60 -0.88 -7.67 -3.90
N VAL A 61 0.13 -7.19 -4.63
CA VAL A 61 1.46 -7.82 -4.65
C VAL A 61 2.13 -7.73 -3.28
N VAL A 62 2.01 -6.60 -2.57
CA VAL A 62 2.54 -6.49 -1.21
C VAL A 62 1.92 -7.55 -0.28
N GLY A 63 0.58 -7.64 -0.25
CA GLY A 63 -0.11 -8.65 0.55
C GLY A 63 0.29 -10.09 0.17
N TYR A 64 0.47 -10.36 -1.13
CA TYR A 64 0.94 -11.66 -1.61
C TYR A 64 2.36 -11.99 -1.14
N LEU A 65 3.30 -11.04 -1.16
CA LEU A 65 4.68 -11.27 -0.73
C LEU A 65 4.76 -11.60 0.76
N VAL A 66 4.00 -10.87 1.59
CA VAL A 66 3.90 -11.14 3.03
C VAL A 66 3.23 -12.49 3.28
N GLY A 67 2.04 -12.72 2.72
CA GLY A 67 1.28 -13.96 2.95
C GLY A 67 1.95 -15.23 2.39
N SER A 68 2.87 -15.10 1.42
CA SER A 68 3.64 -16.23 0.89
C SER A 68 4.99 -16.45 1.57
N GLY A 69 5.36 -15.62 2.55
CA GLY A 69 6.66 -15.69 3.24
C GLY A 69 7.86 -15.27 2.38
N LYS A 70 7.61 -14.57 1.26
CA LYS A 70 8.66 -14.04 0.36
C LYS A 70 9.19 -12.67 0.81
N ALA A 71 8.53 -12.06 1.78
CA ALA A 71 8.99 -10.88 2.47
C ALA A 71 8.92 -11.11 3.98
N GLU A 72 9.91 -10.60 4.71
CA GLU A 72 10.01 -10.78 6.16
C GLU A 72 9.02 -9.88 6.93
N SER A 73 8.57 -8.79 6.29
CA SER A 73 7.64 -7.82 6.86
C SER A 73 6.88 -7.05 5.77
N TRP A 74 5.85 -6.29 6.17
CA TRP A 74 5.16 -5.35 5.29
C TRP A 74 6.09 -4.26 4.74
N ALA A 75 7.05 -3.79 5.54
CA ALA A 75 8.05 -2.81 5.12
C ALA A 75 8.99 -3.37 4.04
N ASP A 76 9.47 -4.61 4.22
CA ASP A 76 10.28 -5.31 3.21
C ASP A 76 9.49 -5.51 1.91
N ALA A 77 8.26 -6.01 2.00
CA ALA A 77 7.39 -6.18 0.84
C ALA A 77 7.10 -4.85 0.13
N HIS A 78 6.86 -3.77 0.88
CA HIS A 78 6.71 -2.41 0.35
C HIS A 78 7.93 -1.98 -0.46
N ASP A 79 9.14 -2.15 0.09
CA ASP A 79 10.37 -1.73 -0.57
C ASP A 79 10.68 -2.56 -1.82
N GLN A 80 10.39 -3.87 -1.78
CA GLN A 80 10.47 -4.75 -2.95
C GLN A 80 9.53 -4.29 -4.07
N VAL A 81 8.26 -4.00 -3.76
CA VAL A 81 7.28 -3.55 -4.77
C VAL A 81 7.62 -2.15 -5.27
N LYS A 82 8.06 -1.25 -4.40
CA LYS A 82 8.51 0.10 -4.78
C LYS A 82 9.68 0.03 -5.76
N ARG A 83 10.62 -0.90 -5.57
CA ARG A 83 11.70 -1.16 -6.52
C ARG A 83 11.16 -1.64 -7.87
N PHE A 84 10.22 -2.58 -7.89
CA PHE A 84 9.60 -3.05 -9.13
C PHE A 84 8.83 -1.96 -9.87
N VAL A 85 8.09 -1.11 -9.16
CA VAL A 85 7.43 0.06 -9.76
C VAL A 85 8.46 0.94 -10.46
N ARG A 86 9.57 1.28 -9.80
CA ARG A 86 10.62 2.11 -10.40
C ARG A 86 11.30 1.44 -11.61
N GLU A 87 11.60 0.15 -11.50
CA GLU A 87 12.36 -0.58 -12.52
C GLU A 87 11.54 -0.84 -13.79
N TYR A 88 10.27 -1.24 -13.64
CA TYR A 88 9.44 -1.69 -14.76
C TYR A 88 8.45 -0.65 -15.28
N ILE A 89 8.19 0.39 -14.49
CA ILE A 89 7.22 1.44 -14.83
C ILE A 89 7.92 2.80 -14.98
N GLY A 90 8.92 3.07 -14.14
CA GLY A 90 9.66 4.33 -14.11
C GLY A 90 9.26 5.22 -12.94
N ASP A 91 9.99 6.32 -12.79
CA ASP A 91 9.66 7.36 -11.81
C ASP A 91 8.40 8.14 -12.23
N PRO A 92 7.67 8.77 -11.28
CA PRO A 92 6.57 9.64 -11.63
C PRO A 92 7.10 10.70 -12.59
N VAL A 93 6.53 10.77 -13.80
CA VAL A 93 6.83 11.89 -14.69
C VAL A 93 6.32 13.12 -13.95
N GLU A 94 7.21 14.03 -13.55
CA GLU A 94 6.84 15.34 -13.03
C GLU A 94 6.02 16.06 -14.11
N GLY A 95 4.69 15.98 -14.03
CA GLY A 95 3.84 16.52 -15.08
C GLY A 95 2.44 15.96 -15.10
N ASP A 96 1.64 16.33 -14.10
CA ASP A 96 0.31 16.86 -14.37
C ASP A 96 -0.12 17.68 -13.15
N LYS A 97 0.00 19.00 -13.29
CA LYS A 97 -0.58 20.01 -12.41
C LYS A 97 -2.04 20.23 -12.78
#